data_AF-A0A379Y217-F1
#
_entry.id   AF-A0A379Y217-F1
#
_cell.length_a   1.000
_cell.length_b   1.000
_cell.length_c   1.000
_cell.angle_alpha   90.00
_cell.angle_beta   90.00
_cell.angle_gamma   90.00
#
_symmetry.space_group_name_H-M   'P 1'
#
loop_
_entity.id
_entity.type
_entity.pdbx_description
1 polymer ?
#
loop_
_entity_poly.entity_id
_entity_poly.type
_entity_poly.pdbx_seq_one_letter_code
_entity_poly.pdbx_strand_id
1 'polypeptide(L)'
;MTNADATNEKTSPGLPTLEQVYALLKENYKPARFADRDGDIWGHEYSWNLARSSLQDLEKYGKSYVSKHSDRMGDGFSFGPDLVIIR
;
A
#
# COMPACT_ATOMS: atom_id res chain seq x y z
N MET A 1 32.61 -26.87 -20.00
CA MET A 1 32.32 -25.70 -19.14
C MET A 1 30.97 -25.17 -19.56
N THR A 2 29.94 -25.48 -18.78
CA THR A 2 28.54 -25.15 -19.04
C THR A 2 28.32 -23.67 -18.76
N ASN A 3 27.79 -22.96 -19.75
CA ASN A 3 27.36 -21.57 -19.61
C ASN A 3 26.20 -21.52 -18.61
N ALA A 4 26.37 -20.76 -17.53
CA ALA A 4 25.31 -20.47 -16.59
C ALA A 4 24.33 -19.50 -17.26
N ASP A 5 23.13 -20.00 -17.54
CA ASP A 5 21.99 -19.21 -17.97
C ASP A 5 21.52 -18.42 -16.74
N ALA A 6 21.85 -17.13 -16.70
CA ALA A 6 21.39 -16.22 -15.67
C ALA A 6 19.95 -15.80 -16.01
N THR A 7 18.98 -16.66 -15.71
CA THR A 7 17.58 -16.27 -15.68
C THR A 7 17.36 -15.32 -14.52
N ASN A 8 17.46 -14.01 -14.80
CA ASN A 8 16.92 -12.96 -13.95
C ASN A 8 15.39 -13.02 -14.05
N GLU A 9 14.80 -14.07 -13.49
CA GLU A 9 13.38 -14.10 -13.21
C GLU A 9 13.16 -13.05 -12.13
N LYS A 10 12.71 -11.85 -12.55
CA LYS A 10 12.03 -10.93 -11.64
C LYS A 10 10.80 -11.67 -11.15
N THR A 11 10.95 -12.44 -10.08
CA THR A 11 9.83 -13.03 -9.37
C THR A 11 8.95 -11.85 -8.96
N SER A 12 7.73 -11.78 -9.50
CA SER A 12 6.75 -10.81 -9.05
C SER A 12 6.66 -10.92 -7.53
N PRO A 13 6.77 -9.81 -6.77
CA PRO A 13 6.64 -9.87 -5.33
C PRO A 13 5.32 -10.54 -4.97
N GLY A 14 5.34 -11.46 -4.02
CA GLY A 14 4.11 -11.99 -3.43
C GLY A 14 3.26 -10.85 -2.86
N LEU A 15 1.95 -11.08 -2.75
CA LEU A 15 1.05 -10.10 -2.14
C LEU A 15 1.51 -9.78 -0.70
N PRO A 16 1.61 -8.50 -0.30
CA PRO A 16 2.01 -8.12 1.05
C PRO A 16 0.93 -8.51 2.08
N THR A 17 1.30 -8.57 3.36
CA THR A 17 0.32 -8.76 4.44
C THR A 17 -0.49 -7.48 4.68
N LEU A 18 -1.65 -7.63 5.32
CA LEU A 18 -2.48 -6.50 5.71
C LEU A 18 -1.72 -5.50 6.61
N GLU A 19 -0.92 -6.01 7.55
CA GLU A 19 -0.12 -5.20 8.47
C GLU A 19 0.97 -4.41 7.74
N GLN A 20 1.58 -5.00 6.71
CA GLN A 20 2.57 -4.31 5.88
C GLN A 20 1.94 -3.16 5.09
N VAL A 21 0.76 -3.40 4.49
CA VAL A 21 0.00 -2.33 3.82
C VAL A 21 -0.40 -1.26 4.82
N TYR A 22 -0.92 -1.64 5.99
CA TYR A 22 -1.30 -0.71 7.04
C TYR A 22 -0.13 0.17 7.49
N ALA A 23 1.05 -0.42 7.71
CA ALA A 23 2.25 0.33 8.11
C ALA A 23 2.67 1.35 7.05
N LEU A 24 2.69 0.95 5.76
CA LEU A 24 2.99 1.84 4.66
C LEU A 24 2.00 3.01 4.56
N LEU A 25 0.70 2.72 4.69
CA LEU A 25 -0.33 3.76 4.69
C LEU A 25 -0.18 4.68 5.90
N LYS A 26 0.03 4.15 7.11
CA LYS A 26 0.21 4.94 8.34
C LYS A 26 1.39 5.92 8.25
N GLU A 27 2.48 5.50 7.61
CA GLU A 27 3.66 6.34 7.46
C GLU A 27 3.45 7.46 6.41
N ASN A 28 2.59 7.26 5.42
CA ASN A 28 2.46 8.16 4.27
C ASN A 28 1.14 8.94 4.20
N TYR A 29 0.10 8.55 4.96
CA TYR A 29 -1.14 9.32 5.08
C TYR A 29 -1.00 10.48 6.06
N LYS A 30 -1.81 11.53 5.85
CA LYS A 30 -2.13 12.51 6.90
C LYS A 30 -2.88 11.79 8.04
N PRO A 31 -2.45 11.91 9.31
CA PRO A 31 -3.13 11.25 10.45
C PRO A 31 -4.64 11.54 10.52
N ALA A 32 -5.04 12.80 10.32
CA ALA A 32 -6.44 13.26 10.26
C ALA A 32 -7.29 12.63 9.12
N ARG A 33 -6.66 11.91 8.19
CA ARG A 33 -7.28 11.17 7.09
C ARG A 33 -7.11 9.65 7.23
N PHE A 34 -6.49 9.17 8.31
CA PHE A 34 -6.17 7.76 8.55
C PHE A 34 -6.46 7.38 10.01
N ALA A 35 -5.44 7.16 10.85
CA ALA A 35 -5.59 6.61 12.21
C ALA A 35 -6.42 7.50 13.15
N ASP A 36 -6.40 8.83 12.99
CA ASP A 36 -7.21 9.74 13.84
C ASP A 36 -8.71 9.65 13.53
N ARG A 37 -9.10 8.88 12.50
CA ARG A 37 -10.51 8.62 12.16
C ARG A 37 -11.04 7.34 12.79
N ASP A 38 -10.18 6.52 13.39
CA ASP A 38 -10.64 5.35 14.12
C ASP A 38 -11.47 5.81 15.33
N GLY A 39 -12.76 5.47 15.33
CA GLY A 39 -13.70 5.88 16.36
C GLY A 39 -15.13 5.94 15.85
N ASP A 40 -16.03 6.51 16.65
CA ASP A 40 -17.48 6.39 16.44
C ASP A 40 -17.99 7.05 15.14
N ILE A 41 -17.26 8.05 14.62
CA ILE A 41 -17.71 8.84 13.46
C ILE A 41 -17.46 8.10 12.15
N TRP A 42 -16.28 7.48 11.99
CA TRP A 42 -15.86 6.84 10.73
C TRP A 42 -15.76 5.31 10.85
N GLY A 43 -15.95 4.78 12.06
CA GLY A 43 -15.80 3.37 12.41
C GLY A 43 -14.52 3.13 13.21
N HIS A 44 -14.59 2.23 14.20
CA HIS A 44 -13.45 1.88 15.07
C HIS A 44 -12.23 1.30 14.33
N GLU A 45 -12.43 0.79 13.12
CA GLU A 45 -11.39 0.19 12.28
C GLU A 45 -11.26 0.89 10.92
N TYR A 46 -11.58 2.18 10.83
CA TYR A 46 -11.55 2.92 9.57
C TYR A 46 -10.19 2.80 8.85
N SER A 47 -9.09 2.99 9.57
CA SER A 47 -7.73 2.91 9.03
C SER A 47 -7.38 1.49 8.54
N TRP A 48 -7.85 0.46 9.25
CA TRP A 48 -7.69 -0.94 8.85
C TRP A 48 -8.56 -1.31 7.63
N ASN A 49 -9.77 -0.76 7.53
CA ASN A 49 -10.62 -0.91 6.35
C ASN A 49 -9.93 -0.33 5.10
N LEU A 50 -9.24 0.82 5.23
CA LEU A 50 -8.45 1.39 4.14
C LEU A 50 -7.29 0.46 3.73
N ALA A 51 -6.56 -0.10 4.69
CA ALA A 51 -5.50 -1.07 4.40
C ALA A 51 -6.04 -2.33 3.70
N ARG A 52 -7.21 -2.83 4.12
CA ARG A 52 -7.89 -3.97 3.46
C ARG A 52 -8.30 -3.62 2.03
N SER A 53 -8.83 -2.43 1.79
CA SER A 53 -9.17 -1.96 0.44
C SER A 53 -7.94 -1.88 -0.46
N SER A 54 -6.84 -1.32 0.04
CA SER A 54 -5.58 -1.27 -0.73
C SER A 54 -5.03 -2.66 -1.02
N LEU A 55 -5.11 -3.60 -0.07
CA LEU A 55 -4.70 -4.98 -0.30
C LEU A 55 -5.53 -5.66 -1.40
N GLN A 56 -6.85 -5.42 -1.42
CA GLN A 56 -7.73 -5.89 -2.49
C GLN A 56 -7.38 -5.30 -3.86
N ASP A 57 -7.02 -4.00 -3.90
CA ASP A 57 -6.54 -3.38 -5.14
C ASP A 57 -5.23 -3.99 -5.63
N LEU A 58 -4.30 -4.30 -4.72
CA LEU A 58 -3.04 -4.97 -5.05
C LEU A 58 -3.30 -6.38 -5.60
N GLU A 59 -4.20 -7.14 -4.98
CA GLU A 59 -4.56 -8.49 -5.45
C GLU A 59 -5.20 -8.45 -6.84
N LYS A 60 -6.10 -7.49 -7.07
CA LYS A 60 -6.89 -7.43 -8.30
C LYS A 60 -6.18 -6.73 -9.47
N TYR A 61 -5.41 -5.69 -9.18
CA TYR A 61 -4.86 -4.78 -10.18
C TYR A 61 -3.33 -4.68 -10.15
N GLY A 62 -2.67 -5.27 -9.14
CA GLY A 62 -1.23 -5.15 -8.95
C GLY A 62 -0.79 -3.75 -8.53
N LYS A 63 -1.72 -2.85 -8.17
CA LYS A 63 -1.43 -1.46 -7.83
C LYS A 63 -2.54 -0.83 -7.00
N SER A 64 -2.18 -0.05 -5.98
CA SER A 64 -3.10 0.80 -5.21
C SER A 64 -2.67 2.26 -5.26
N TYR A 65 -3.61 3.17 -4.99
CA TYR A 65 -3.45 4.62 -5.15
C TYR A 65 -3.87 5.38 -3.89
N VAL A 66 -3.15 6.45 -3.60
CA VAL A 66 -3.43 7.38 -2.52
C VAL A 66 -3.53 8.78 -3.09
N SER A 67 -4.66 9.45 -2.86
CA SER A 67 -4.88 10.79 -3.39
C SER A 67 -3.98 11.84 -2.74
N LYS A 68 -3.72 12.94 -3.44
CA LYS A 68 -3.03 14.13 -2.90
C LYS A 68 -3.65 14.71 -1.62
N HIS A 69 -4.96 14.55 -1.45
CA HIS A 69 -5.65 15.05 -0.27
C HIS A 69 -5.37 14.20 0.97
N SER A 70 -5.12 12.91 0.76
CA SER A 70 -4.81 11.92 1.79
C SER A 70 -3.33 11.84 2.11
N ASP A 71 -2.47 11.91 1.09
CA ASP A 71 -1.02 11.85 1.23
C ASP A 71 -0.49 12.99 2.09
N ARG A 72 0.48 12.68 2.96
CA ARG A 72 1.11 13.64 3.86
C ARG A 72 1.98 14.68 3.13
N MET A 73 2.54 14.32 1.97
CA MET A 73 3.34 15.25 1.16
C MET A 73 2.47 16.14 0.27
N GLY A 74 1.28 15.67 -0.11
CA GLY A 74 0.32 16.44 -0.88
C GLY A 74 0.43 16.23 -2.39
N ASP A 75 1.23 15.27 -2.83
CA ASP A 75 1.40 14.92 -4.24
C ASP A 75 0.47 13.76 -4.64
N GLY A 76 0.14 12.90 -3.66
CA GLY A 76 -0.48 11.61 -3.93
C GLY A 76 0.59 10.61 -4.35
N PHE A 77 0.26 9.32 -4.29
CA PHE A 77 1.21 8.28 -4.69
C PHE A 77 0.52 6.99 -5.07
N SER A 78 1.27 6.09 -5.68
CA SER A 78 0.85 4.73 -5.93
C SER A 78 1.91 3.74 -5.47
N PHE A 79 1.52 2.50 -5.24
CA PHE A 79 2.45 1.42 -4.85
C PHE A 79 1.95 0.07 -5.36
N GLY A 80 2.90 -0.84 -5.59
CA GLY A 80 2.64 -2.23 -5.97
C GLY A 80 2.82 -3.20 -4.80
N PRO A 81 2.75 -4.52 -5.05
CA PRO A 81 2.99 -5.55 -4.04
C PRO A 81 4.39 -5.52 -3.41
N ASP A 82 5.38 -4.89 -4.08
CA ASP A 82 6.72 -4.63 -3.55
C ASP A 82 6.76 -3.53 -2.49
N LEU A 83 5.64 -2.84 -2.24
CA LEU A 83 5.52 -1.73 -1.31
C LEU A 83 6.41 -0.53 -1.67
N VAL A 84 6.86 -0.45 -2.92
CA VAL A 84 7.63 0.69 -3.42
C VAL A 84 6.68 1.81 -3.81
N ILE A 85 6.90 3.00 -3.23
CA ILE A 85 6.10 4.20 -3.52
C ILE A 85 6.60 4.89 -4.79
N ILE A 86 5.66 5.21 -5.68
CA ILE A 86 5.87 6.03 -6.88
C ILE A 86 5.01 7.29 -6.75
N ARG A 87 5.67 8.46 -6.81
CA ARG A 87 5.09 9.81 -6.74
C ARG A 87 5.29 10.54 -8.05
#